data_AF-A0AAV0NZ12-F1
#
_entry.id   AF-A0AAV0NZ12-F1
#
_cell.length_a   1.000
_cell.length_b   1.000
_cell.length_c   1.000
_cell.angle_alpha   90.00
_cell.angle_beta   90.00
_cell.angle_gamma   90.00
#
_symmetry.space_group_name_H-M   'P 1'
#
loop_
_entity.id
_entity.type
_entity.pdbx_description
1 polymer ?
#
loop_
_entity_poly.entity_id
_entity_poly.type
_entity_poly.pdbx_seq_one_letter_code
_entity_poly.pdbx_strand_id
1 'polypeptide(L)'
;MGSLARTFPARETRVIGPLVNHLNNRSQEVAAEAAIALAKFTCEENFLCEAHSKTMIEFNAIPALMKLLRGSERAQLRALILLCYLAVNAGNHEALEPARVLTALEGVDRMVLAQYPELRELVAKAVYHINLYHRGPHSQRLTFVI
;
A
#
# COMPACT_ATOMS: atom_id res chain seq x y z
N MET A 1 18.93 -12.63 11.08
CA MET A 1 17.92 -11.74 11.68
C MET A 1 18.63 -10.59 12.40
N GLY A 2 19.00 -9.54 11.64
CA GLY A 2 19.76 -8.40 12.15
C GLY A 2 18.86 -7.44 12.90
N SER A 3 19.21 -7.17 14.16
CA SER A 3 18.46 -6.37 15.12
C SER A 3 18.47 -4.87 14.77
N LEU A 4 17.63 -4.45 13.83
CA LEU A 4 17.29 -3.02 13.66
C LEU A 4 16.51 -2.45 14.86
N ALA A 5 16.00 -3.32 15.75
CA ALA A 5 15.23 -2.95 16.93
C ALA A 5 16.00 -2.17 18.01
N ARG A 6 17.34 -2.06 17.91
CA ARG A 6 18.15 -1.32 18.92
C ARG A 6 18.58 0.09 18.50
N THR A 7 18.42 0.47 17.23
CA THR A 7 18.99 1.74 16.73
C THR A 7 17.95 2.84 16.59
N PHE A 8 16.66 2.49 16.55
CA PHE A 8 15.59 3.46 16.36
C PHE A 8 14.48 3.17 17.38
N PRO A 9 14.04 4.15 18.19
CA PRO A 9 12.86 3.96 19.03
C PRO A 9 11.69 3.49 18.17
N ALA A 10 10.83 2.63 18.72
CA ALA A 10 9.70 2.03 18.01
C ALA A 10 8.79 3.04 17.27
N ARG A 11 8.88 4.34 17.55
CA ARG A 11 8.09 5.40 16.91
C ARG A 11 8.83 6.19 15.81
N GLU A 12 10.03 5.76 15.43
CA GLU A 12 10.88 6.47 14.48
C GLU A 12 10.36 6.34 13.02
N THR A 13 9.45 7.22 12.62
CA THR A 13 8.96 7.30 11.23
C THR A 13 9.87 8.14 10.32
N ARG A 14 11.01 8.65 10.85
CA ARG A 14 11.94 9.53 10.12
C ARG A 14 12.43 8.95 8.79
N VAL A 15 12.51 7.62 8.68
CA VAL A 15 12.94 6.94 7.45
C VAL A 15 11.82 6.75 6.43
N ILE A 16 10.54 6.80 6.84
CA ILE A 16 9.39 6.54 5.96
C ILE A 16 9.25 7.65 4.92
N GLY A 17 9.26 8.92 5.33
CA GLY A 17 9.12 10.05 4.42
C GLY A 17 10.14 10.04 3.26
N PRO A 18 11.46 9.93 3.53
CA PRO A 18 12.47 9.81 2.49
C PRO A 18 12.27 8.60 1.56
N LEU A 19 11.88 7.45 2.10
CA LEU A 19 11.60 6.26 1.29
C LEU A 19 10.37 6.43 0.40
N VAL A 20 9.30 7.06 0.91
CA VAL A 20 8.12 7.39 0.10
C VAL A 20 8.48 8.37 -1.02
N ASN A 21 9.35 9.34 -0.76
CA ASN A 21 9.85 10.24 -1.80
C ASN A 21 10.62 9.47 -2.91
N HIS A 22 11.37 8.43 -2.55
CA HIS A 22 12.09 7.59 -3.52
C HIS A 22 11.18 6.73 -4.40
N LEU A 23 9.90 6.51 -4.07
CA LEU A 23 8.93 5.88 -4.97
C LEU A 23 8.74 6.68 -6.28
N ASN A 24 9.00 7.99 -6.25
CA ASN A 24 8.93 8.87 -7.42
C ASN A 24 10.29 9.07 -8.13
N ASN A 25 11.31 8.27 -7.79
CA ASN A 25 12.63 8.37 -8.43
C ASN A 25 12.52 8.11 -9.95
N ARG A 26 13.38 8.77 -10.72
CA ARG A 26 13.49 8.57 -12.18
C ARG A 26 14.01 7.17 -12.51
N SER A 27 14.88 6.62 -11.68
CA SER A 27 15.31 5.22 -11.76
C SER A 27 14.22 4.32 -11.16
N GLN A 28 13.65 3.47 -12.01
CA GLN A 28 12.66 2.49 -11.58
C GLN A 28 13.24 1.44 -10.64
N GLU A 29 14.55 1.16 -10.72
CA GLU A 29 15.22 0.27 -9.77
C GLU A 29 15.23 0.88 -8.37
N VAL A 30 15.57 2.17 -8.26
CA VAL A 30 15.55 2.89 -6.97
C VAL A 30 14.13 2.93 -6.40
N ALA A 31 13.13 3.19 -7.25
CA ALA A 31 11.73 3.18 -6.83
C ALA A 31 11.27 1.79 -6.37
N ALA A 32 11.69 0.72 -7.06
CA ALA A 32 11.39 -0.65 -6.67
C ALA A 32 12.06 -1.04 -5.34
N GLU A 33 13.32 -0.67 -5.12
CA GLU A 33 14.01 -0.91 -3.85
C GLU A 33 13.42 -0.10 -2.69
N ALA A 34 12.96 1.12 -2.96
CA ALA A 34 12.19 1.90 -1.98
C ALA A 34 10.88 1.19 -1.61
N ALA A 35 10.14 0.65 -2.59
CA ALA A 35 8.93 -0.13 -2.34
C ALA A 35 9.20 -1.40 -1.52
N ILE A 36 10.30 -2.12 -1.83
CA ILE A 36 10.75 -3.29 -1.05
C ILE A 36 11.07 -2.89 0.41
N ALA A 37 11.79 -1.79 0.60
CA ALA A 37 12.14 -1.32 1.94
C ALA A 37 10.89 -0.93 2.74
N LEU A 38 9.97 -0.19 2.14
CA LEU A 38 8.70 0.21 2.75
C LEU A 38 7.83 -1.01 3.11
N ALA A 39 7.78 -2.05 2.27
CA ALA A 39 7.03 -3.27 2.55
C ALA A 39 7.45 -3.96 3.87
N LYS A 40 8.71 -3.83 4.29
CA LYS A 40 9.19 -4.37 5.58
C LYS A 40 8.61 -3.64 6.81
N PHE A 41 8.11 -2.43 6.62
CA PHE A 41 7.42 -1.67 7.67
C PHE A 41 5.92 -1.95 7.70
N THR A 42 5.36 -2.50 6.63
CA THR A 42 3.91 -2.71 6.48
C THR A 42 3.50 -4.18 6.42
N CYS A 43 4.45 -5.11 6.43
CA CYS A 43 4.15 -6.53 6.51
C CYS A 43 3.54 -6.92 7.88
N GLU A 44 2.77 -8.00 7.91
CA GLU A 44 1.96 -8.41 9.07
C GLU A 44 2.82 -8.81 10.28
N GLU A 45 4.07 -9.20 10.05
CA GLU A 45 5.04 -9.51 11.11
C GLU A 45 5.51 -8.28 11.87
N ASN A 46 5.28 -7.07 11.34
CA ASN A 46 5.61 -5.82 12.00
C ASN A 46 4.44 -5.33 12.86
N PHE A 47 4.62 -5.26 14.18
CA PHE A 47 3.57 -4.83 15.12
C PHE A 47 3.10 -3.37 14.93
N LEU A 48 3.83 -2.56 14.16
CA LEU A 48 3.51 -1.17 13.84
C LEU A 48 3.01 -1.00 12.41
N CYS A 49 2.70 -2.10 11.70
CA CYS A 49 2.34 -2.08 10.29
C CYS A 49 1.18 -1.13 9.98
N GLU A 50 0.15 -1.06 10.84
CA GLU A 50 -0.96 -0.12 10.70
C GLU A 50 -0.52 1.34 10.83
N ALA A 51 0.25 1.66 11.88
CA ALA A 51 0.73 3.02 12.10
C ALA A 51 1.65 3.47 10.96
N HIS A 52 2.56 2.60 10.52
CA HIS A 52 3.46 2.87 9.40
C HIS A 52 2.71 3.02 8.08
N SER A 53 1.70 2.18 7.80
CA SER A 53 0.87 2.31 6.60
C SER A 53 0.15 3.67 6.56
N LYS A 54 -0.45 4.11 7.68
CA LYS A 54 -1.10 5.44 7.74
C LYS A 54 -0.09 6.57 7.48
N THR A 55 1.06 6.53 8.15
CA THR A 55 2.13 7.51 7.91
C THR A 55 2.62 7.52 6.46
N MET A 56 2.73 6.36 5.80
CA MET A 56 3.08 6.31 4.37
C MET A 56 2.04 7.01 3.49
N ILE A 57 0.76 6.79 3.78
CA ILE A 57 -0.34 7.42 3.03
C ILE A 57 -0.32 8.94 3.25
N GLU A 58 -0.09 9.41 4.48
CA GLU A 58 0.11 10.83 4.81
C GLU A 58 1.28 11.46 4.03
N PHE A 59 2.35 10.69 3.78
CA PHE A 59 3.47 11.10 2.94
C PHE A 59 3.21 10.95 1.42
N ASN A 60 1.97 10.73 1.00
CA ASN A 60 1.56 10.57 -0.41
C ASN A 60 2.11 9.32 -1.11
N ALA A 61 2.22 8.20 -0.39
CA ALA A 61 2.64 6.93 -1.00
C ALA A 61 1.66 6.45 -2.08
N ILE A 62 0.34 6.63 -1.91
CA ILE A 62 -0.66 6.07 -2.82
C ILE A 62 -0.50 6.60 -4.26
N PRO A 63 -0.48 7.92 -4.54
CA PRO A 63 -0.24 8.42 -5.89
C PRO A 63 1.09 7.95 -6.48
N ALA A 64 2.15 7.87 -5.68
CA ALA A 64 3.47 7.41 -6.13
C ALA A 64 3.44 5.93 -6.55
N LEU A 65 2.77 5.08 -5.78
CA LEU A 65 2.59 3.66 -6.10
C LEU A 65 1.72 3.46 -7.34
N MET A 66 0.63 4.21 -7.48
CA MET A 66 -0.23 4.15 -8.67
C MET A 66 0.53 4.55 -9.94
N LYS A 67 1.49 5.47 -9.84
CA LYS A 67 2.40 5.78 -10.95
C LYS A 67 3.38 4.62 -11.20
N LEU A 68 3.96 4.04 -10.16
CA LEU A 68 4.93 2.96 -10.25
C LEU A 68 4.35 1.66 -10.83
N LEU A 69 3.04 1.42 -10.65
CA LEU A 69 2.30 0.33 -11.30
C LEU A 69 2.33 0.37 -12.84
N ARG A 70 2.67 1.53 -13.43
CA ARG A 70 2.84 1.69 -14.89
C ARG A 70 4.30 1.60 -15.33
N GLY A 71 5.19 1.18 -14.44
CA GLY A 71 6.61 0.99 -14.71
C GLY A 71 6.93 -0.38 -15.32
N SER A 72 8.20 -0.80 -15.19
CA SER A 72 8.66 -2.15 -15.53
C SER A 72 7.96 -3.21 -14.70
N GLU A 73 7.94 -4.45 -15.18
CA GLU A 73 7.34 -5.61 -14.50
C GLU A 73 7.84 -5.74 -13.04
N ARG A 74 9.15 -5.60 -12.82
CA ARG A 74 9.73 -5.63 -11.46
C ARG A 74 9.15 -4.51 -10.60
N ALA A 75 9.12 -3.27 -11.10
CA ALA A 75 8.61 -2.13 -10.36
C ALA A 75 7.10 -2.26 -10.07
N GLN A 76 6.33 -2.72 -11.05
CA GLN A 76 4.90 -2.98 -10.93
C GLN A 76 4.61 -4.02 -9.85
N LEU A 77 5.35 -5.14 -9.83
CA LEU A 77 5.19 -6.17 -8.81
C LEU A 77 5.48 -5.63 -7.40
N ARG A 78 6.56 -4.86 -7.22
CA ARG A 78 6.89 -4.27 -5.91
C ARG A 78 5.87 -3.23 -5.47
N ALA A 79 5.39 -2.41 -6.39
CA ALA A 79 4.33 -1.44 -6.14
C ALA A 79 3.03 -2.12 -5.73
N LEU A 80 2.64 -3.20 -6.43
CA LEU A 80 1.41 -3.94 -6.16
C LEU A 80 1.44 -4.59 -4.77
N ILE A 81 2.54 -5.24 -4.40
CA ILE A 81 2.71 -5.85 -3.07
C ILE A 81 2.55 -4.79 -1.98
N LEU A 82 3.27 -3.67 -2.09
CA LEU A 82 3.19 -2.60 -1.10
C LEU A 82 1.78 -1.98 -1.05
N LEU A 83 1.14 -1.75 -2.20
CA LEU A 83 -0.23 -1.24 -2.27
C LEU A 83 -1.22 -2.18 -1.58
N CYS A 84 -1.05 -3.49 -1.71
CA CYS A 84 -1.87 -4.46 -1.00
C CYS A 84 -1.67 -4.38 0.52
N TYR A 85 -0.43 -4.29 1.01
CA TYR A 85 -0.19 -4.12 2.45
C TYR A 85 -0.79 -2.82 2.99
N LEU A 86 -0.70 -1.72 2.25
CA LEU A 86 -1.36 -0.46 2.62
C LEU A 86 -2.89 -0.63 2.71
N ALA A 87 -3.50 -1.32 1.74
CA ALA A 87 -4.94 -1.59 1.74
C ALA A 87 -5.39 -2.55 2.85
N VAL A 88 -4.59 -3.57 3.19
CA VAL A 88 -4.90 -4.48 4.31
C VAL A 88 -4.84 -3.73 5.64
N ASN A 89 -3.81 -2.92 5.84
CA ASN A 89 -3.55 -2.26 7.13
C ASN A 89 -4.34 -0.95 7.31
N ALA A 90 -4.71 -0.28 6.22
CA ALA A 90 -5.36 1.04 6.23
C ALA A 90 -6.51 1.13 5.22
N GLY A 91 -7.28 0.04 5.06
CA GLY A 91 -8.37 -0.07 4.08
C GLY A 91 -9.52 0.92 4.24
N ASN A 92 -9.61 1.61 5.38
CA ASN A 92 -10.58 2.68 5.65
C ASN A 92 -10.05 4.08 5.36
N HIS A 93 -8.81 4.22 4.88
CA HIS A 93 -8.19 5.51 4.66
C HIS A 93 -8.76 6.19 3.40
N GLU A 94 -9.22 7.44 3.55
CA GLU A 94 -9.93 8.19 2.51
C GLU A 94 -9.14 8.33 1.19
N ALA A 95 -7.81 8.41 1.26
CA ALA A 95 -6.93 8.50 0.10
C ALA A 95 -7.00 7.30 -0.88
N LEU A 96 -7.56 6.15 -0.48
CA LEU A 96 -7.65 4.97 -1.35
C LEU A 96 -8.70 5.12 -2.45
N GLU A 97 -9.83 5.77 -2.15
CA GLU A 97 -10.95 5.95 -3.08
C GLU A 97 -10.59 6.85 -4.28
N PRO A 98 -10.12 8.11 -4.11
CA PRO A 98 -9.85 9.00 -5.25
C PRO A 98 -8.71 8.48 -6.13
N ALA A 99 -7.78 7.70 -5.56
CA ALA A 99 -6.71 7.05 -6.30
C ALA A 99 -7.17 5.79 -7.07
N ARG A 100 -8.42 5.36 -6.91
CA ARG A 100 -9.01 4.16 -7.53
C ARG A 100 -8.23 2.88 -7.22
N VAL A 101 -7.75 2.76 -5.98
CA VAL A 101 -6.94 1.61 -5.54
C VAL A 101 -7.70 0.29 -5.72
N LEU A 102 -8.98 0.25 -5.35
CA LEU A 102 -9.81 -0.94 -5.52
C LEU A 102 -9.85 -1.41 -6.98
N THR A 103 -10.10 -0.49 -7.91
CA THR A 103 -10.12 -0.82 -9.35
C THR A 103 -8.76 -1.32 -9.84
N ALA A 104 -7.65 -0.76 -9.35
CA ALA A 104 -6.32 -1.21 -9.71
C ALA A 104 -6.05 -2.64 -9.22
N LEU A 105 -6.51 -3.00 -8.02
CA LEU A 105 -6.36 -4.35 -7.45
C LEU A 105 -7.25 -5.38 -8.16
N GLU A 106 -8.48 -5.02 -8.50
CA GLU A 106 -9.39 -5.89 -9.27
C GLU A 106 -8.93 -6.10 -10.71
N GLY A 107 -8.17 -5.16 -11.26
CA GLY A 107 -7.64 -5.19 -12.62
C GLY A 107 -6.31 -5.93 -12.79
N VAL A 108 -5.75 -6.54 -11.73
CA VAL A 108 -4.48 -7.27 -11.83
C VAL A 108 -4.64 -8.47 -12.77
N ASP A 109 -3.66 -8.64 -13.67
CA ASP A 109 -3.67 -9.72 -14.67
C ASP A 109 -3.75 -11.10 -14.00
N ARG A 110 -4.74 -11.90 -14.44
CA ARG A 110 -4.97 -13.26 -13.93
C ARG A 110 -3.78 -14.19 -14.15
N MET A 111 -3.00 -13.99 -15.22
CA MET A 111 -1.79 -14.76 -15.49
C MET A 111 -0.70 -14.48 -14.44
N VAL A 112 -0.54 -13.22 -14.05
CA VAL A 112 0.38 -12.83 -12.97
C VAL A 112 -0.07 -13.45 -11.65
N LEU A 113 -1.37 -13.40 -11.33
CA LEU A 113 -1.92 -14.01 -10.12
C LEU A 113 -1.81 -15.55 -10.11
N ALA A 114 -1.84 -16.19 -11.28
CA ALA A 114 -1.63 -17.63 -11.40
C ALA A 114 -0.16 -18.03 -11.17
N GLN A 115 0.79 -17.18 -11.58
CA GLN A 115 2.22 -17.41 -11.36
C GLN A 115 2.66 -17.19 -9.90
N TYR A 116 1.98 -16.31 -9.16
CA TYR A 116 2.32 -15.95 -7.79
C TYR A 116 1.12 -16.17 -6.84
N PRO A 117 0.92 -17.38 -6.31
CA PRO A 117 -0.23 -17.71 -5.45
C PRO A 117 -0.33 -16.83 -4.19
N GLU A 118 0.80 -16.54 -3.55
CA GLU A 118 0.86 -15.67 -2.37
C GLU A 118 0.39 -14.24 -2.70
N LEU A 119 0.75 -13.72 -3.88
CA LEU A 119 0.28 -12.42 -4.35
C LEU A 119 -1.23 -12.43 -4.60
N ARG A 120 -1.77 -13.51 -5.14
CA ARG A 120 -3.22 -13.67 -5.35
C ARG A 120 -3.99 -13.60 -4.04
N GLU A 121 -3.50 -14.28 -3.00
CA GLU A 121 -4.10 -14.23 -1.67
C GLU A 121 -4.01 -12.82 -1.07
N LEU A 122 -2.85 -12.17 -1.21
CA LEU A 122 -2.64 -10.81 -0.73
C LEU A 122 -3.56 -9.79 -1.44
N VAL A 123 -3.73 -9.89 -2.76
CA VAL A 123 -4.68 -9.06 -3.53
C VAL A 123 -6.12 -9.29 -3.07
N ALA A 124 -6.53 -10.55 -2.90
CA ALA A 124 -7.87 -10.88 -2.41
C ALA A 124 -8.13 -10.30 -1.02
N LYS A 125 -7.16 -10.40 -0.11
CA LYS A 125 -7.22 -9.81 1.23
C LYS A 125 -7.34 -8.28 1.17
N ALA A 126 -6.53 -7.62 0.36
CA ALA A 126 -6.57 -6.17 0.17
C ALA A 126 -7.93 -5.70 -0.37
N VAL A 127 -8.48 -6.37 -1.38
CA VAL A 127 -9.82 -6.09 -1.94
C VAL A 127 -10.91 -6.28 -0.89
N TYR A 128 -10.83 -7.34 -0.08
CA TYR A 128 -11.79 -7.58 1.00
C TYR A 128 -11.76 -6.46 2.04
N HIS A 129 -10.58 -6.04 2.49
CA HIS A 129 -10.42 -4.97 3.49
C HIS A 129 -10.98 -3.63 3.00
N ILE A 130 -10.68 -3.21 1.76
CA ILE A 130 -11.25 -1.97 1.21
C ILE A 130 -12.78 -2.05 1.17
N ASN A 131 -13.35 -3.18 0.72
CA ASN A 131 -14.79 -3.36 0.61
C ASN A 131 -15.52 -3.38 1.96
N LEU A 132 -14.88 -3.90 3.00
CA LEU A 132 -15.43 -3.91 4.36
C LEU A 132 -15.75 -2.48 4.84
N TYR A 133 -14.92 -1.51 4.47
CA TYR A 133 -15.12 -0.11 4.84
C TYR A 133 -15.97 0.68 3.83
N HIS A 134 -15.92 0.36 2.53
CA HIS A 134 -16.85 0.94 1.55
C HIS A 134 -18.32 0.55 1.81
N ARG A 135 -18.57 -0.64 2.39
CA ARG A 135 -19.91 -1.12 2.72
C ARG A 135 -20.35 -0.82 4.17
N GLY A 136 -19.52 -0.12 4.96
CA GLY A 136 -19.88 0.36 6.29
C GLY A 136 -20.90 1.52 6.24
N PRO A 137 -21.44 1.97 7.39
CA PRO A 137 -22.61 2.88 7.47
C PRO A 137 -22.46 4.25 6.79
N HIS A 138 -21.31 4.58 6.23
CA HIS A 138 -21.04 5.86 5.56
C HIS A 138 -21.67 6.00 4.15
N SER A 139 -22.41 5.00 3.68
CA SER A 139 -23.15 5.10 2.41
C SER A 139 -24.54 5.78 2.53
N GLN A 140 -24.99 6.16 3.73
CA GLN A 140 -26.18 7.00 3.90
C GLN A 140 -25.82 8.46 4.17
N ARG A 141 -25.31 9.14 3.14
CA ARG A 141 -25.50 10.59 3.05
C ARG A 141 -26.99 10.83 2.76
N LEU A 142 -27.78 10.92 3.83
CA LEU A 142 -29.11 11.50 3.80
C LEU A 142 -28.98 12.90 3.17
N THR A 143 -29.38 13.01 1.91
CA THR A 143 -29.78 14.28 1.31
C THR A 143 -31.00 14.78 2.09
N PHE A 144 -30.77 15.58 3.11
CA PHE A 144 -31.78 16.50 3.61
C PHE A 144 -31.74 17.71 2.67
N VAL A 145 -32.72 17.75 1.76
CA VAL A 145 -33.12 18.99 1.09
C VAL A 145 -34.11 19.66 2.04
N ILE A 146 -33.80 20.89 2.46
CA ILE A 146 -34.75 21.82 3.09
C ILE A 146 -35.44 22.59 1.97
#